data_AF-A0A9J6P296-F1
#
_entry.id   AF-A0A9J6P296-F1
#
_cell.length_a   1.000
_cell.length_b   1.000
_cell.length_c   1.000
_cell.angle_alpha   90.00
_cell.angle_beta   90.00
_cell.angle_gamma   90.00
#
_symmetry.space_group_name_H-M   'P 1'
#
loop_
_entity.id
_entity.type
_entity.pdbx_description
1 polymer ?
#
loop_
_entity_poly.entity_id
_entity_poly.type
_entity_poly.pdbx_seq_one_letter_code
_entity_poly.pdbx_strand_id
1 'polypeptide(L)'
;MRVFYRNISKIGIILLCIILFYGEGVQAIHSEFIMKHGYYDSDKVWKVVFNAPISEESLDYIGVFKDKEGKEAVTGIKVKYGDKNKNTIFIYPPNTGYMRGAYYLIINSEVKTSKEGLSTLDKEVVAKFNVETLELKGVNIESNIFKHYEVEEEMLKNDFWIDNIKDKNVHENIEAINTANVKNVDTMLDIYSLRESINKDEIMKMINRYKIPSRIMYNKDEIELKDWFYDEIIKNLNKDKIKDETKLRYGVVTTRSDIRSFPTDVEFHKVKGDRFDRIQETAFEAGEGVTVLHESLDENWLFVQGQNYAGWMKRENVAFDSREEVRKFVEAEEFIVITQDRVSVEYNGKKYYYSMGVKLPIRYKDMEMERTYASIPIRDENGNLKVVQAKVKNIDYSEGYLQATRENIIKQAFKLQGTDYSWGDKSVGRDCSSTMMGIYRTMGIYLPRNTDEQEDSYGSSTNLNGLDTDRRYEKVKELQPGDLIFMNGHEVMYIGRWKERDYIIHNFTGATLKDDKGTRYGDVFRMAVTPLDMLSGSGKSYINLYSSYLKILE
;
A
#
# COMPACT_ATOMS: atom_id res chain seq x y z
N MET A 1 56.95 -13.92 -23.12
CA MET A 1 57.35 -12.55 -23.54
C MET A 1 56.27 -11.56 -23.10
N ARG A 2 56.69 -10.52 -22.37
CA ARG A 2 55.93 -9.32 -22.01
C ARG A 2 55.18 -8.73 -23.23
N VAL A 3 54.02 -8.09 -23.01
CA VAL A 3 53.88 -6.62 -22.91
C VAL A 3 52.42 -6.27 -22.51
N PHE A 4 52.31 -5.27 -21.65
CA PHE A 4 51.12 -4.64 -21.07
C PHE A 4 50.70 -3.38 -21.87
N TYR A 5 49.46 -2.90 -21.65
CA TYR A 5 48.85 -1.60 -22.06
C TYR A 5 48.43 -1.47 -23.55
N ARG A 6 47.18 -1.08 -23.91
CA ARG A 6 46.51 0.19 -23.56
C ARG A 6 45.00 0.20 -23.91
N ASN A 7 44.24 0.98 -23.14
CA ASN A 7 42.80 1.28 -23.21
C ASN A 7 42.33 1.83 -24.57
N ILE A 8 41.09 1.51 -25.00
CA ILE A 8 39.89 2.38 -24.89
C ILE A 8 38.65 1.62 -25.42
N SER A 9 37.55 1.88 -24.72
CA SER A 9 36.18 1.41 -24.83
C SER A 9 35.46 1.66 -26.17
N LYS A 10 34.76 0.63 -26.66
CA LYS A 10 33.35 0.60 -27.10
C LYS A 10 33.08 -0.64 -27.95
N ILE A 11 31.85 -1.16 -27.83
CA ILE A 11 31.14 -2.16 -28.65
C ILE A 11 31.12 -3.60 -28.08
N GLY A 12 29.91 -3.96 -27.62
CA GLY A 12 29.21 -5.23 -27.83
C GLY A 12 29.94 -6.53 -27.52
N ILE A 13 29.57 -7.19 -26.41
CA ILE A 13 29.91 -8.60 -26.19
C ILE A 13 28.65 -9.37 -25.74
N ILE A 14 28.18 -10.23 -26.65
CA ILE A 14 27.34 -11.39 -26.39
C ILE A 14 28.17 -12.36 -25.55
N LEU A 15 27.70 -12.78 -24.38
CA LEU A 15 28.31 -13.89 -23.64
C LEU A 15 27.40 -15.11 -23.72
N LEU A 16 27.86 -16.09 -24.49
CA LEU A 16 27.32 -17.44 -24.63
C LEU A 16 28.05 -18.33 -23.61
N CYS A 17 27.34 -18.98 -22.70
CA CYS A 17 27.91 -20.07 -21.89
C CYS A 17 27.23 -21.38 -22.27
N ILE A 18 27.99 -22.23 -22.95
CA ILE A 18 27.64 -23.61 -23.30
C ILE A 18 28.09 -24.51 -22.14
N ILE A 19 27.21 -25.37 -21.64
CA ILE A 19 27.61 -26.59 -20.93
C ILE A 19 27.07 -27.77 -21.74
N LEU A 20 27.98 -28.45 -22.44
CA LEU A 20 27.76 -29.73 -23.10
C LEU A 20 28.22 -30.85 -22.15
N PHE A 21 27.35 -31.83 -21.87
CA PHE A 21 27.75 -33.22 -21.61
C PHE A 21 26.66 -34.17 -22.12
N TYR A 22 27.08 -35.21 -22.83
CA TYR A 22 26.25 -36.23 -23.50
C TYR A 22 25.78 -37.31 -22.52
N GLY A 23 24.49 -37.69 -22.63
CA GLY A 23 23.85 -38.83 -21.97
C GLY A 23 22.34 -38.82 -22.25
N GLU A 24 21.74 -39.95 -22.64
CA GLU A 24 20.31 -40.04 -22.95
C GLU A 24 19.46 -39.96 -21.68
N GLY A 25 19.00 -38.74 -21.38
CA GLY A 25 18.10 -38.41 -20.28
C GLY A 25 17.65 -36.96 -20.40
N VAL A 26 16.59 -36.56 -19.69
CA VAL A 26 15.96 -35.23 -19.82
C VAL A 26 17.00 -34.11 -19.81
N GLN A 27 17.18 -33.42 -20.94
CA GLN A 27 18.01 -32.23 -21.05
C GLN A 27 17.09 -31.01 -21.16
N ALA A 28 17.28 -30.04 -20.27
CA ALA A 28 16.70 -28.71 -20.42
C ALA A 28 17.43 -28.00 -21.57
N ILE A 29 16.90 -28.15 -22.78
CA ILE A 29 17.46 -27.53 -23.97
C ILE A 29 16.86 -26.14 -24.03
N HIS A 30 17.63 -25.16 -23.55
CA HIS A 30 17.41 -23.73 -23.76
C HIS A 30 16.41 -23.06 -22.79
N SER A 31 16.93 -22.08 -22.05
CA SER A 31 16.17 -20.92 -21.62
C SER A 31 16.41 -19.82 -22.66
N GLU A 32 15.38 -19.44 -23.42
CA GLU A 32 15.44 -18.16 -24.13
C GLU A 32 15.35 -17.04 -23.09
N PHE A 33 16.52 -16.59 -22.64
CA PHE A 33 16.65 -15.34 -21.93
C PHE A 33 16.45 -14.20 -22.94
N ILE A 34 15.25 -13.65 -23.03
CA ILE A 34 15.10 -12.30 -23.59
C ILE A 34 15.63 -11.31 -22.55
N MET A 35 16.96 -11.29 -22.37
CA MET A 35 17.67 -10.25 -21.64
C MET A 35 17.94 -9.08 -22.60
N LYS A 36 16.92 -8.25 -22.82
CA LYS A 36 17.18 -6.84 -23.14
C LYS A 36 17.15 -6.09 -21.82
N HIS A 37 18.34 -5.99 -21.22
CA HIS A 37 18.64 -5.30 -19.97
C HIS A 37 18.07 -6.00 -18.72
N GLY A 38 18.95 -6.32 -17.77
CA GLY A 38 18.63 -7.08 -16.56
C GLY A 38 17.70 -6.30 -15.62
N TYR A 39 16.39 -6.45 -15.83
CA TYR A 39 15.35 -5.84 -15.00
C TYR A 39 14.24 -6.85 -14.70
N TYR A 40 13.83 -6.92 -13.42
CA TYR A 40 12.64 -7.64 -12.98
C TYR A 40 11.39 -6.84 -13.34
N ASP A 41 10.42 -7.54 -13.88
CA ASP A 41 9.10 -7.09 -14.24
C ASP A 41 8.18 -8.14 -13.63
N SER A 42 7.18 -7.73 -12.84
CA SER A 42 6.25 -8.65 -12.15
C SER A 42 5.48 -9.56 -13.11
N ASP A 43 5.58 -9.30 -14.41
CA ASP A 43 4.87 -9.96 -15.49
C ASP A 43 5.74 -10.96 -16.29
N LYS A 44 7.00 -11.19 -15.91
CA LYS A 44 7.91 -12.07 -16.68
C LYS A 44 7.89 -13.52 -16.21
N VAL A 45 7.22 -14.34 -17.02
CA VAL A 45 7.12 -15.80 -16.91
C VAL A 45 8.38 -16.48 -17.43
N TRP A 46 8.97 -17.40 -16.65
CA TRP A 46 10.16 -18.14 -17.08
C TRP A 46 9.74 -19.37 -17.88
N LYS A 47 10.24 -19.50 -19.12
CA LYS A 47 9.99 -20.65 -19.96
C LYS A 47 11.15 -21.64 -19.85
N VAL A 48 10.85 -22.88 -19.46
CA VAL A 48 11.81 -23.99 -19.50
C VAL A 48 11.29 -25.02 -20.50
N VAL A 49 12.14 -25.41 -21.45
CA VAL A 49 11.81 -26.42 -22.46
C VAL A 49 12.63 -27.68 -22.20
N PHE A 50 11.92 -28.79 -22.06
CA PHE A 50 12.43 -30.13 -21.93
C PHE A 50 12.43 -30.82 -23.29
N ASN A 51 13.45 -31.64 -23.54
CA ASN A 51 13.56 -32.47 -24.73
C ASN A 51 12.51 -33.60 -24.80
N ALA A 52 11.82 -33.88 -23.69
CA ALA A 52 10.74 -34.85 -23.59
C ALA A 52 9.61 -34.35 -22.67
N PRO A 53 8.37 -34.87 -22.82
CA PRO A 53 7.27 -34.56 -21.92
C PRO A 53 7.57 -34.94 -20.46
N ILE A 54 7.27 -34.06 -19.50
CA ILE A 54 7.44 -34.33 -18.06
C ILE A 54 6.12 -34.73 -17.37
N SER A 55 6.19 -35.52 -16.31
CA SER A 55 5.01 -35.94 -15.52
C SER A 55 4.46 -34.81 -14.65
N GLU A 56 3.19 -34.89 -14.25
CA GLU A 56 2.55 -33.88 -13.38
C GLU A 56 3.14 -33.87 -11.97
N GLU A 57 3.42 -35.05 -11.39
CA GLU A 57 4.09 -35.18 -10.09
C GLU A 57 5.48 -34.53 -10.07
N SER A 58 6.11 -34.37 -11.23
CA SER A 58 7.42 -33.72 -11.31
C SER A 58 7.37 -32.22 -11.04
N LEU A 59 6.20 -31.57 -11.15
CA LEU A 59 6.06 -30.12 -10.95
C LEU A 59 6.39 -29.70 -9.51
N ASP A 60 6.17 -30.55 -8.52
CA ASP A 60 6.46 -30.27 -7.11
C ASP A 60 7.97 -30.22 -6.81
N TYR A 61 8.79 -30.77 -7.72
CA TYR A 61 10.25 -30.80 -7.61
C TYR A 61 10.93 -29.66 -8.39
N ILE A 62 10.14 -28.70 -8.89
CA ILE A 62 10.57 -27.57 -9.70
C ILE A 62 10.31 -26.29 -8.91
N GLY A 63 11.36 -25.51 -8.65
CA GLY A 63 11.17 -24.15 -8.13
C GLY A 63 11.90 -23.82 -6.84
N VAL A 64 12.73 -24.67 -6.25
CA VAL A 64 13.31 -24.29 -4.94
C VAL A 64 14.23 -23.09 -5.10
N PHE A 65 13.86 -21.95 -4.52
CA PHE A 65 14.69 -20.76 -4.51
C PHE A 65 15.54 -20.74 -3.25
N LYS A 66 16.86 -20.77 -3.41
CA LYS A 66 17.80 -20.60 -2.30
C LYS A 66 18.48 -19.25 -2.37
N ASP A 67 18.77 -18.66 -1.21
CA ASP A 67 19.66 -17.51 -1.13
C ASP A 67 21.13 -17.93 -1.26
N LYS A 68 22.05 -16.95 -1.20
CA LYS A 68 23.50 -17.18 -1.22
C LYS A 68 24.04 -18.03 -0.06
N GLU A 69 23.27 -18.20 1.02
CA GLU A 69 23.61 -19.01 2.19
C GLU A 69 23.04 -20.44 2.06
N GLY A 70 22.33 -20.75 0.98
CA GLY A 70 21.73 -22.05 0.74
C GLY A 70 20.42 -22.29 1.51
N LYS A 71 19.84 -21.24 2.11
CA LYS A 71 18.54 -21.32 2.79
C LYS A 71 17.42 -21.14 1.79
N GLU A 72 16.36 -21.94 1.93
CA GLU A 72 15.14 -21.77 1.16
C GLU A 72 14.55 -20.39 1.46
N ALA A 73 14.47 -19.57 0.42
CA ALA A 73 14.24 -18.14 0.55
C ALA A 73 12.85 -17.71 0.08
N VAL A 74 12.10 -18.59 -0.59
CA VAL A 74 10.83 -18.25 -1.24
C VAL A 74 9.88 -19.44 -1.25
N THR A 75 8.63 -19.19 -0.87
CA THR A 75 7.52 -20.14 -0.94
C THR A 75 6.42 -19.60 -1.88
N GLY A 76 5.57 -20.46 -2.45
CA GLY A 76 4.38 -20.04 -3.20
C GLY A 76 4.57 -19.75 -4.70
N ILE A 77 5.54 -20.38 -5.34
CA ILE A 77 5.81 -20.30 -6.78
C ILE A 77 4.72 -21.06 -7.53
N LYS A 78 4.28 -20.53 -8.66
CA LYS A 78 3.37 -21.27 -9.55
C LYS A 78 4.16 -21.82 -10.72
N VAL A 79 3.99 -23.10 -11.01
CA VAL A 79 4.50 -23.75 -12.21
C VAL A 79 3.32 -24.25 -13.02
N LYS A 80 3.30 -23.97 -14.33
CA LYS A 80 2.25 -24.46 -15.25
C LYS A 80 2.87 -25.00 -16.53
N TYR A 81 2.21 -25.95 -17.18
CA TYR A 81 2.60 -26.34 -18.53
C TYR A 81 2.37 -25.20 -19.52
N GLY A 82 3.38 -24.95 -20.35
CA GLY A 82 3.35 -23.95 -21.42
C GLY A 82 2.93 -24.49 -22.77
N ASP A 83 2.82 -25.81 -22.92
CA ASP A 83 2.32 -26.45 -24.12
C ASP A 83 1.51 -27.73 -23.81
N LYS A 84 0.73 -28.17 -24.80
CA LYS A 84 -0.09 -29.40 -24.69
C LYS A 84 0.75 -30.68 -24.65
N ASN A 85 1.98 -30.62 -25.15
CA ASN A 85 2.88 -31.78 -25.20
C ASN A 85 3.60 -32.00 -23.86
N LYS A 86 3.44 -31.09 -22.89
CA LYS A 86 4.10 -31.08 -21.57
C LYS A 86 5.63 -31.03 -21.65
N ASN A 87 6.16 -30.49 -22.74
CA ASN A 87 7.60 -30.29 -22.92
C ASN A 87 8.03 -28.91 -22.42
N THR A 88 7.12 -27.94 -22.38
CA THR A 88 7.40 -26.61 -21.86
C THR A 88 6.71 -26.42 -20.52
N ILE A 89 7.40 -25.81 -19.57
CA ILE A 89 6.79 -25.22 -18.38
C ILE A 89 7.04 -23.72 -18.30
N PHE A 90 6.13 -23.06 -17.62
CA PHE A 90 6.16 -21.68 -17.22
C PHE A 90 6.28 -21.60 -15.71
N ILE A 91 7.35 -21.00 -15.21
CA ILE A 91 7.57 -20.75 -13.78
C ILE A 91 7.26 -19.27 -13.53
N TYR A 92 6.31 -19.03 -12.65
CA TYR A 92 5.86 -17.70 -12.26
C TYR A 92 6.48 -17.35 -10.90
N PRO A 93 7.21 -16.23 -10.79
CA PRO A 93 7.71 -15.77 -9.50
C PRO A 93 6.52 -15.50 -8.55
N PRO A 94 6.71 -15.62 -7.22
CA PRO A 94 5.67 -15.26 -6.26
C PRO A 94 5.44 -13.74 -6.26
N ASN A 95 4.22 -13.36 -5.87
CA ASN A 95 3.78 -11.97 -5.82
C ASN A 95 4.36 -11.17 -4.63
N THR A 96 5.22 -11.76 -3.79
CA THR A 96 5.77 -11.14 -2.57
C THR A 96 7.28 -10.91 -2.69
N GLY A 97 7.70 -9.71 -2.26
CA GLY A 97 9.00 -9.09 -2.53
C GLY A 97 10.24 -9.92 -2.18
N TYR A 98 11.16 -9.98 -3.14
CA TYR A 98 12.51 -10.48 -2.96
C TYR A 98 13.38 -9.48 -2.18
N MET A 99 14.29 -9.96 -1.34
CA MET A 99 15.37 -9.13 -0.77
C MET A 99 16.51 -8.96 -1.80
N ARG A 100 17.36 -7.95 -1.63
CA ARG A 100 18.56 -7.78 -2.48
C ARG A 100 19.55 -8.93 -2.23
N GLY A 101 19.99 -9.62 -3.29
CA GLY A 101 20.97 -10.71 -3.16
C GLY A 101 21.06 -11.64 -4.35
N ALA A 102 21.96 -12.63 -4.25
CA ALA A 102 22.03 -13.73 -5.21
C ALA A 102 21.06 -14.84 -4.79
N TYR A 103 20.27 -15.29 -5.74
CA TYR A 103 19.31 -16.38 -5.59
C TYR A 103 19.56 -17.46 -6.63
N TYR A 104 19.11 -18.66 -6.32
CA TYR A 104 19.30 -19.84 -7.15
C TYR A 104 17.96 -20.51 -7.36
N LEU A 105 17.51 -20.61 -8.62
CA LEU A 105 16.41 -21.50 -8.98
C LEU A 105 16.99 -22.90 -9.10
N ILE A 106 16.38 -23.84 -8.38
CA ILE A 106 16.79 -25.24 -8.39
C ILE A 106 15.66 -26.08 -8.98
N ILE A 107 16.03 -26.85 -10.01
CA ILE A 107 15.21 -27.94 -10.54
C ILE A 107 15.87 -29.25 -10.12
N ASN A 108 15.17 -30.00 -9.26
CA ASN A 108 15.74 -31.20 -8.65
C ASN A 108 15.85 -32.34 -9.68
N SER A 109 16.85 -33.22 -9.48
CA SER A 109 17.01 -34.48 -10.20
C SER A 109 15.78 -35.39 -10.19
N GLU A 110 14.85 -35.20 -9.26
CA GLU A 110 13.62 -36.00 -9.12
C GLU A 110 12.55 -35.75 -10.20
N VAL A 111 12.74 -34.79 -11.10
CA VAL A 111 11.86 -34.57 -12.27
C VAL A 111 11.94 -35.76 -13.23
N LYS A 112 10.78 -36.31 -13.62
CA LYS A 112 10.60 -37.51 -14.44
C LYS A 112 9.83 -37.24 -15.74
N THR A 113 10.12 -38.03 -16.77
CA THR A 113 9.34 -38.04 -18.02
C THR A 113 7.98 -38.70 -17.86
N SER A 114 7.00 -38.30 -18.66
CA SER A 114 5.65 -38.89 -18.64
C SER A 114 5.53 -40.25 -19.35
N LYS A 115 6.57 -40.72 -20.03
CA LYS A 115 6.65 -42.11 -20.53
C LYS A 115 7.23 -43.03 -19.46
N GLU A 116 6.51 -44.11 -19.17
CA GLU A 116 6.94 -45.18 -18.28
C GLU A 116 8.32 -45.71 -18.70
N GLY A 117 9.34 -45.46 -17.85
CA GLY A 117 10.71 -45.90 -18.10
C GLY A 117 11.76 -44.80 -18.00
N LEU A 118 11.82 -44.13 -16.84
CA LEU A 118 13.01 -43.55 -16.19
C LEU A 118 14.07 -42.91 -17.10
N SER A 119 13.90 -41.62 -17.36
CA SER A 119 15.05 -40.71 -17.26
C SER A 119 14.69 -39.60 -16.28
N THR A 120 15.36 -39.60 -15.13
CA THR A 120 15.45 -38.46 -14.22
C THR A 120 16.36 -37.41 -14.83
N LEU A 121 16.31 -36.17 -14.35
CA LEU A 121 17.39 -35.22 -14.62
C LEU A 121 18.70 -35.83 -14.08
N ASP A 122 19.69 -36.03 -14.95
CA ASP A 122 20.98 -36.66 -14.57
C ASP A 122 21.70 -35.90 -13.44
N LYS A 123 21.43 -34.60 -13.31
CA LYS A 123 21.94 -33.70 -12.27
C LYS A 123 20.92 -32.59 -11.97
N GLU A 124 21.01 -32.05 -10.77
CA GLU A 124 20.33 -30.80 -10.39
C GLU A 124 20.69 -29.67 -11.37
N VAL A 125 19.68 -28.94 -11.86
CA VAL A 125 19.90 -27.74 -12.67
C VAL A 125 19.78 -26.52 -11.76
N VAL A 126 20.88 -25.79 -11.64
CA VAL A 126 20.97 -24.58 -10.82
C VAL A 126 21.14 -23.37 -11.73
N ALA A 127 20.13 -22.50 -11.74
CA ALA A 127 20.20 -21.22 -12.41
C ALA A 127 20.40 -20.11 -11.38
N LYS A 128 21.58 -19.50 -11.38
CA LYS A 128 21.87 -18.33 -10.55
C LYS A 128 21.26 -17.08 -11.17
N PHE A 129 20.59 -16.28 -10.37
CA PHE A 129 20.16 -14.93 -10.71
C PHE A 129 20.44 -13.99 -9.55
N ASN A 130 20.60 -12.70 -9.85
CA ASN A 130 20.79 -11.68 -8.83
C ASN A 130 19.54 -10.79 -8.80
N VAL A 131 19.03 -10.56 -7.60
CA VAL A 131 18.07 -9.51 -7.31
C VAL A 131 18.88 -8.31 -6.84
N GLU A 132 19.08 -7.35 -7.72
CA GLU A 132 19.66 -6.06 -7.37
C GLU A 132 18.53 -5.08 -7.04
N THR A 133 18.73 -4.21 -6.04
CA THR A 133 17.86 -3.04 -5.91
C THR A 133 18.02 -2.20 -7.17
N LEU A 134 16.91 -1.98 -7.87
CA LEU A 134 16.80 -0.89 -8.82
C LEU A 134 16.89 0.42 -8.02
N GLU A 135 18.00 1.14 -8.14
CA GLU A 135 17.81 2.49 -8.69
C GLU A 135 17.27 2.24 -10.08
N LEU A 136 16.03 2.64 -10.34
CA LEU A 136 15.39 2.50 -11.63
C LEU A 136 16.24 3.16 -12.71
N LYS A 137 17.17 2.41 -13.33
CA LYS A 137 17.56 2.66 -14.71
C LYS A 137 16.48 2.10 -15.61
N GLY A 138 15.26 2.60 -15.44
CA GLY A 138 14.19 2.31 -16.36
C GLY A 138 14.60 2.73 -17.78
N VAL A 139 13.85 2.24 -18.75
CA VAL A 139 13.31 3.21 -19.71
C VAL A 139 12.78 4.34 -18.84
N ASN A 140 13.47 5.48 -18.90
CA ASN A 140 13.42 6.50 -17.86
C ASN A 140 12.10 7.26 -17.97
N ILE A 141 10.99 6.61 -17.63
CA ILE A 141 9.67 7.24 -17.50
C ILE A 141 9.73 8.17 -16.28
N GLU A 142 10.48 7.84 -15.23
CA GLU A 142 10.70 8.73 -14.08
C GLU A 142 11.39 10.02 -14.48
N SER A 143 12.58 9.98 -15.09
CA SER A 143 13.20 11.24 -15.55
C SER A 143 12.38 11.91 -16.63
N ASN A 144 11.64 11.18 -17.47
CA ASN A 144 10.88 11.83 -18.53
C ASN A 144 9.62 12.51 -17.98
N ILE A 145 8.79 11.87 -17.15
CA ILE A 145 7.60 12.50 -16.57
C ILE A 145 8.00 13.71 -15.72
N PHE A 146 9.00 13.57 -14.82
CA PHE A 146 9.44 14.68 -13.98
C PHE A 146 10.14 15.79 -14.75
N LYS A 147 10.95 15.47 -15.79
CA LYS A 147 11.48 16.49 -16.70
C LYS A 147 10.39 17.21 -17.49
N HIS A 148 9.29 16.54 -17.84
CA HIS A 148 8.17 17.17 -18.56
C HIS A 148 7.38 18.14 -17.69
N TYR A 149 7.48 17.99 -16.37
CA TYR A 149 6.85 18.85 -15.40
C TYR A 149 7.82 19.84 -14.74
N GLU A 150 9.00 20.05 -15.33
CA GLU A 150 10.00 21.02 -14.84
C GLU A 150 10.43 20.77 -13.38
N VAL A 151 10.33 19.52 -12.92
CA VAL A 151 10.77 19.14 -11.57
C VAL A 151 12.28 18.88 -11.61
N GLU A 152 13.04 19.68 -10.87
CA GLU A 152 14.49 19.59 -10.74
C GLU A 152 14.88 18.61 -9.62
N GLU A 153 16.08 18.03 -9.67
CA GLU A 153 16.54 17.03 -8.69
C GLU A 153 16.54 17.59 -7.25
N GLU A 154 16.82 18.88 -7.09
CA GLU A 154 16.81 19.55 -5.78
C GLU A 154 15.41 19.63 -5.17
N MET A 155 14.36 19.74 -6.00
CA MET A 155 12.96 19.76 -5.56
C MET A 155 12.49 18.42 -4.97
N LEU A 156 13.25 17.35 -5.17
CA LEU A 156 12.96 16.03 -4.61
C LEU A 156 13.50 15.86 -3.18
N LYS A 157 14.10 16.91 -2.62
CA LYS A 157 14.62 16.96 -1.26
C LYS A 157 13.72 17.85 -0.41
N ASN A 158 13.39 17.41 0.80
CA ASN A 158 12.54 18.17 1.71
C ASN A 158 13.14 19.53 2.11
N ASP A 159 14.46 19.57 2.39
CA ASP A 159 15.17 20.78 2.83
C ASP A 159 14.99 21.95 1.86
N PHE A 160 14.94 21.65 0.54
CA PHE A 160 14.69 22.64 -0.51
C PHE A 160 13.38 23.42 -0.29
N TRP A 161 12.33 22.74 0.15
CA TRP A 161 11.02 23.36 0.42
C TRP A 161 10.96 23.96 1.83
N ILE A 162 11.56 23.30 2.81
CA ILE A 162 11.56 23.72 4.22
C ILE A 162 12.27 25.06 4.40
N ASP A 163 13.37 25.28 3.69
CA ASP A 163 14.13 26.54 3.76
C ASP A 163 13.31 27.76 3.33
N ASN A 164 12.25 27.54 2.54
CA ASN A 164 11.35 28.58 2.04
C ASN A 164 10.09 28.77 2.90
N ILE A 165 9.90 27.99 3.97
CA ILE A 165 8.77 28.13 4.89
C ILE A 165 8.96 29.39 5.75
N LYS A 166 8.05 30.35 5.59
CA LYS A 166 8.06 31.62 6.35
C LYS A 166 7.51 31.47 7.76
N ASP A 167 6.42 30.71 7.91
CA ASP A 167 5.78 30.44 9.18
C ASP A 167 6.21 29.07 9.73
N LYS A 168 7.08 29.10 10.74
CA LYS A 168 7.59 27.90 11.44
C LYS A 168 6.94 27.71 12.81
N ASN A 169 5.82 28.39 13.08
CA ASN A 169 5.13 28.30 14.36
C ASN A 169 4.65 26.87 14.62
N VAL A 170 4.63 26.51 15.89
CA VAL A 170 4.02 25.27 16.38
C VAL A 170 2.54 25.55 16.61
N HIS A 171 1.67 24.74 16.01
CA HIS A 171 0.26 24.77 16.35
C HIS A 171 0.02 24.04 17.67
N GLU A 172 -0.41 24.76 18.71
CA GLU A 172 -0.44 24.22 20.08
C GLU A 172 -1.73 23.46 20.42
N ASN A 173 -2.85 23.72 19.74
CA ASN A 173 -4.17 23.18 20.12
C ASN A 173 -4.69 22.05 19.20
N ILE A 174 -3.99 20.92 19.16
CA ILE A 174 -4.35 19.76 18.33
C ILE A 174 -5.65 19.08 18.79
N GLU A 175 -5.93 19.11 20.09
CA GLU A 175 -7.16 18.55 20.65
C GLU A 175 -8.41 19.27 20.12
N ALA A 176 -8.36 20.60 19.98
CA ALA A 176 -9.46 21.36 19.40
C ALA A 176 -9.69 21.02 17.92
N ILE A 177 -8.61 20.82 17.13
CA ILE A 177 -8.72 20.36 15.74
C ILE A 177 -9.46 19.02 15.69
N ASN A 178 -9.02 18.04 16.47
CA ASN A 178 -9.61 16.71 16.47
C ASN A 178 -11.07 16.72 16.95
N THR A 179 -11.38 17.50 17.99
CA THR A 179 -12.74 17.66 18.50
C THR A 179 -13.64 18.30 17.45
N ALA A 180 -13.14 19.30 16.72
CA ALA A 180 -13.88 19.91 15.64
C ALA A 180 -14.08 18.96 14.45
N ASN A 181 -13.09 18.15 14.08
CA ASN A 181 -13.23 17.14 13.03
C ASN A 181 -14.33 16.11 13.37
N VAL A 182 -14.35 15.61 14.61
CA VAL A 182 -15.41 14.70 15.10
C VAL A 182 -16.79 15.36 15.06
N LYS A 183 -16.87 16.68 15.25
CA LYS A 183 -18.13 17.42 15.19
C LYS A 183 -18.57 17.73 13.75
N ASN A 184 -17.63 18.02 12.85
CA ASN A 184 -17.91 18.46 11.49
C ASN A 184 -18.26 17.30 10.55
N VAL A 185 -17.73 16.10 10.83
CA VAL A 185 -17.79 14.96 9.92
C VAL A 185 -18.44 13.75 10.60
N ASP A 186 -19.60 13.35 10.10
CA ASP A 186 -20.44 12.28 10.68
C ASP A 186 -19.75 10.91 10.80
N THR A 187 -18.75 10.62 9.97
CA THR A 187 -17.99 9.36 9.99
C THR A 187 -16.86 9.34 11.01
N MET A 188 -16.46 10.52 11.51
CA MET A 188 -15.50 10.67 12.59
C MET A 188 -16.19 10.45 13.93
N LEU A 189 -15.81 9.39 14.64
CA LEU A 189 -16.44 9.02 15.90
C LEU A 189 -15.39 8.77 16.99
N ASP A 190 -15.71 9.25 18.19
CA ASP A 190 -15.13 8.70 19.41
C ASP A 190 -15.78 7.33 19.68
N ILE A 191 -15.10 6.28 19.21
CA ILE A 191 -15.54 4.89 19.37
C ILE A 191 -15.54 4.41 20.82
N TYR A 192 -14.96 5.17 21.75
CA TYR A 192 -14.94 4.89 23.19
C TYR A 192 -15.87 5.78 24.00
N SER A 193 -16.64 6.64 23.33
CA SER A 193 -17.74 7.37 23.96
C SER A 193 -18.65 6.40 24.75
N LEU A 194 -19.32 6.90 25.79
CA LEU A 194 -20.03 6.08 26.80
C LEU A 194 -21.19 5.22 26.28
N ARG A 195 -21.41 5.15 24.96
CA ARG A 195 -22.44 4.32 24.34
C ARG A 195 -22.17 2.83 24.63
N GLU A 196 -23.11 2.17 25.29
CA GLU A 196 -23.00 0.73 25.60
C GLU A 196 -23.71 -0.16 24.56
N SER A 197 -24.69 0.40 23.85
CA SER A 197 -25.51 -0.31 22.88
C SER A 197 -25.85 0.55 21.67
N ILE A 198 -26.17 -0.11 20.56
CA ILE A 198 -26.66 0.50 19.32
C ILE A 198 -27.97 -0.19 18.91
N ASN A 199 -28.92 0.58 18.39
CA ASN A 199 -30.18 0.02 17.92
C ASN A 199 -30.05 -0.59 16.52
N LYS A 200 -31.02 -1.45 16.19
CA LYS A 200 -31.11 -2.13 14.90
C LYS A 200 -31.12 -1.18 13.70
N ASP A 201 -31.88 -0.10 13.79
CA ASP A 201 -32.09 0.81 12.66
C ASP A 201 -30.80 1.55 12.28
N GLU A 202 -29.98 1.90 13.26
CA GLU A 202 -28.66 2.49 13.02
C GLU A 202 -27.71 1.49 12.36
N ILE A 203 -27.59 0.26 12.89
CA ILE A 203 -26.76 -0.78 12.23
C ILE A 203 -27.25 -1.02 10.80
N MET A 204 -28.56 -1.15 10.62
CA MET A 204 -29.17 -1.34 9.30
C MET A 204 -28.88 -0.17 8.37
N LYS A 205 -28.99 1.08 8.83
CA LYS A 205 -28.63 2.27 8.05
C LYS A 205 -27.16 2.20 7.63
N MET A 206 -26.26 1.86 8.55
CA MET A 206 -24.83 1.77 8.27
C MET A 206 -24.50 0.70 7.22
N ILE A 207 -25.01 -0.53 7.38
CA ILE A 207 -24.80 -1.64 6.43
C ILE A 207 -25.44 -1.30 5.07
N ASN A 208 -26.62 -0.67 5.07
CA ASN A 208 -27.35 -0.34 3.84
C ASN A 208 -26.80 0.90 3.11
N ARG A 209 -25.78 1.60 3.64
CA ARG A 209 -25.03 2.60 2.86
C ARG A 209 -24.36 1.95 1.65
N TYR A 210 -23.88 0.72 1.80
CA TYR A 210 -23.32 -0.07 0.72
C TYR A 210 -24.42 -0.71 -0.12
N LYS A 211 -24.41 -0.41 -1.42
CA LYS A 211 -25.41 -0.91 -2.38
C LYS A 211 -24.78 -1.92 -3.32
N ILE A 212 -25.50 -3.00 -3.58
CA ILE A 212 -25.12 -3.94 -4.64
C ILE A 212 -25.09 -3.16 -5.96
N PRO A 213 -24.01 -3.28 -6.76
CA PRO A 213 -23.92 -2.60 -8.04
C PRO A 213 -25.09 -2.98 -8.96
N SER A 214 -25.72 -1.99 -9.59
CA SER A 214 -26.78 -2.21 -10.60
C SER A 214 -26.23 -2.51 -11.99
N ARG A 215 -24.91 -2.52 -12.14
CA ARG A 215 -24.20 -2.78 -13.40
C ARG A 215 -23.45 -4.10 -13.32
N ILE A 216 -23.12 -4.63 -14.49
CA ILE A 216 -22.20 -5.77 -14.60
C ILE A 216 -20.85 -5.39 -13.98
N MET A 217 -20.34 -6.26 -13.11
CA MET A 217 -19.03 -6.18 -12.47
C MET A 217 -18.23 -7.44 -12.77
N TYR A 218 -16.91 -7.34 -12.65
CA TYR A 218 -15.98 -8.44 -12.88
C TYR A 218 -15.15 -8.69 -11.62
N ASN A 219 -14.70 -9.93 -11.42
CA ASN A 219 -13.65 -10.23 -10.44
C ASN A 219 -12.26 -9.92 -11.02
N LYS A 220 -11.21 -10.12 -10.21
CA LYS A 220 -9.81 -9.92 -10.61
C LYS A 220 -9.35 -10.76 -11.80
N ASP A 221 -10.01 -11.89 -12.05
CA ASP A 221 -9.73 -12.79 -13.18
C ASP A 221 -10.56 -12.40 -14.43
N GLU A 222 -11.17 -11.21 -14.41
CA GLU A 222 -12.02 -10.66 -15.46
C GLU A 222 -13.29 -11.48 -15.76
N ILE A 223 -13.71 -12.30 -14.79
CA ILE A 223 -14.92 -13.11 -14.85
C ILE A 223 -16.07 -12.27 -14.30
N GLU A 224 -17.18 -12.26 -15.02
CA GLU A 224 -18.40 -11.58 -14.62
C GLU A 224 -18.98 -12.13 -13.31
N LEU A 225 -19.29 -11.23 -12.37
CA LEU A 225 -20.00 -11.54 -11.13
C LEU A 225 -21.51 -11.71 -11.44
N LYS A 226 -22.04 -12.90 -11.14
CA LYS A 226 -23.42 -13.30 -11.47
C LYS A 226 -24.37 -13.10 -10.28
N ASP A 227 -25.68 -13.11 -10.55
CA ASP A 227 -26.73 -12.89 -9.55
C ASP A 227 -26.60 -13.80 -8.32
N TRP A 228 -26.32 -15.09 -8.52
CA TRP A 228 -26.14 -16.05 -7.42
C TRP A 228 -25.05 -15.62 -6.43
N PHE A 229 -23.99 -14.95 -6.91
CA PHE A 229 -22.90 -14.47 -6.06
C PHE A 229 -23.33 -13.27 -5.21
N TYR A 230 -24.13 -12.37 -5.78
CA TYR A 230 -24.71 -11.26 -5.02
C TYR A 230 -25.73 -11.77 -3.99
N ASP A 231 -26.52 -12.80 -4.32
CA ASP A 231 -27.44 -13.44 -3.37
C ASP A 231 -26.69 -14.05 -2.18
N GLU A 232 -25.55 -14.70 -2.42
CA GLU A 232 -24.66 -15.21 -1.37
C GLU A 232 -24.13 -14.10 -0.46
N ILE A 233 -23.68 -12.98 -1.03
CA ILE A 233 -23.23 -11.82 -0.27
C ILE A 233 -24.36 -11.26 0.58
N ILE A 234 -25.54 -11.03 -0.02
CA ILE A 234 -26.71 -10.46 0.66
C ILE A 234 -27.11 -11.35 1.84
N LYS A 235 -27.12 -12.67 1.64
CA LYS A 235 -27.35 -13.64 2.71
C LYS A 235 -26.27 -13.55 3.80
N ASN A 236 -24.99 -13.41 3.41
CA ASN A 236 -23.89 -13.34 4.35
C ASN A 236 -23.87 -12.05 5.20
N LEU A 237 -24.57 -10.98 4.79
CA LEU A 237 -24.78 -9.79 5.61
C LEU A 237 -25.56 -10.07 6.90
N ASN A 238 -26.29 -11.20 6.96
CA ASN A 238 -26.96 -11.70 8.17
C ASN A 238 -27.89 -10.67 8.86
N LYS A 239 -28.57 -9.84 8.07
CA LYS A 239 -29.36 -8.69 8.57
C LYS A 239 -30.50 -9.12 9.50
N ASP A 240 -31.05 -10.32 9.29
CA ASP A 240 -32.15 -10.86 10.10
C ASP A 240 -31.74 -11.18 11.55
N LYS A 241 -30.43 -11.29 11.83
CA LYS A 241 -29.90 -11.53 13.18
C LYS A 241 -29.55 -10.25 13.93
N ILE A 242 -29.70 -9.08 13.32
CA ILE A 242 -29.52 -7.81 14.02
C ILE A 242 -30.63 -7.67 15.06
N LYS A 243 -30.23 -7.59 16.33
CA LYS A 243 -31.12 -7.42 17.48
C LYS A 243 -31.62 -5.99 17.56
N ASP A 244 -32.81 -5.80 18.14
CA ASP A 244 -33.40 -4.47 18.36
C ASP A 244 -32.43 -3.55 19.12
N GLU A 245 -31.71 -4.12 20.09
CA GLU A 245 -30.60 -3.49 20.79
C GLU A 245 -29.39 -4.44 20.81
N THR A 246 -28.25 -3.96 20.30
CA THR A 246 -26.99 -4.71 20.23
C THR A 246 -26.00 -4.14 21.22
N LYS A 247 -25.56 -4.95 22.18
CA LYS A 247 -24.45 -4.61 23.08
C LYS A 247 -23.16 -4.51 22.28
N LEU A 248 -22.46 -3.40 22.42
CA LEU A 248 -21.21 -3.15 21.71
C LEU A 248 -20.09 -4.04 22.27
N ARG A 249 -19.28 -4.59 21.37
CA ARG A 249 -18.02 -5.28 21.71
C ARG A 249 -16.86 -4.48 21.16
N TYR A 250 -15.72 -4.59 21.81
CA TYR A 250 -14.55 -3.79 21.50
C TYR A 250 -13.38 -4.71 21.19
N GLY A 251 -12.45 -4.23 20.36
CA GLY A 251 -11.22 -4.94 20.08
C GLY A 251 -10.14 -4.04 19.52
N VAL A 252 -8.94 -4.59 19.44
CA VAL A 252 -7.78 -3.97 18.78
C VAL A 252 -7.45 -4.76 17.53
N VAL A 253 -7.18 -4.05 16.44
CA VAL A 253 -6.69 -4.62 15.20
C VAL A 253 -5.25 -5.11 15.43
N THR A 254 -4.99 -6.39 15.18
CA THR A 254 -3.68 -7.03 15.47
C THR A 254 -2.81 -7.20 14.23
N THR A 255 -3.39 -7.05 13.05
CA THR A 255 -2.72 -7.05 11.75
C THR A 255 -3.53 -6.14 10.84
N ARG A 256 -2.83 -5.34 10.03
CA ARG A 256 -3.47 -4.46 9.04
C ARG A 256 -4.51 -5.25 8.24
N SER A 257 -5.73 -4.72 8.17
CA SER A 257 -6.86 -5.42 7.58
C SER A 257 -7.66 -4.50 6.67
N ASP A 258 -8.08 -5.02 5.53
CA ASP A 258 -9.02 -4.34 4.65
C ASP A 258 -10.36 -4.14 5.34
N ILE A 259 -10.97 -2.98 5.07
CA ILE A 259 -12.34 -2.61 5.37
C ILE A 259 -13.10 -2.61 4.04
N ARG A 260 -14.16 -3.40 4.00
CA ARG A 260 -14.89 -3.75 2.78
C ARG A 260 -16.34 -3.27 2.85
N SER A 261 -16.94 -2.96 1.70
CA SER A 261 -18.39 -2.69 1.64
C SER A 261 -19.23 -3.93 1.96
N PHE A 262 -18.69 -5.13 1.67
CA PHE A 262 -19.37 -6.43 1.82
C PHE A 262 -18.41 -7.48 2.41
N PRO A 263 -18.93 -8.51 3.13
CA PRO A 263 -18.12 -9.56 3.76
C PRO A 263 -17.63 -10.58 2.73
N THR A 264 -16.69 -10.18 1.87
CA THR A 264 -16.08 -11.02 0.83
C THR A 264 -14.68 -10.54 0.44
N ASP A 265 -13.81 -11.50 0.09
CA ASP A 265 -12.48 -11.25 -0.47
C ASP A 265 -12.49 -11.04 -1.99
N VAL A 266 -13.63 -11.29 -2.64
CA VAL A 266 -13.77 -11.15 -4.09
C VAL A 266 -13.79 -9.68 -4.45
N GLU A 267 -12.98 -9.30 -5.44
CA GLU A 267 -12.86 -7.92 -5.93
C GLU A 267 -13.97 -7.56 -6.91
N PHE A 268 -14.37 -6.29 -6.91
CA PHE A 268 -15.42 -5.78 -7.79
C PHE A 268 -14.83 -4.75 -8.76
N HIS A 269 -14.68 -5.11 -10.02
CA HIS A 269 -14.12 -4.28 -11.08
C HIS A 269 -15.21 -3.78 -12.03
N LYS A 270 -15.22 -2.49 -12.38
CA LYS A 270 -16.29 -1.91 -13.25
C LYS A 270 -16.21 -2.40 -14.69
N VAL A 271 -15.00 -2.73 -15.14
CA VAL A 271 -14.64 -3.18 -16.47
C VAL A 271 -13.47 -4.16 -16.37
N LYS A 272 -13.23 -4.95 -17.41
CA LYS A 272 -12.02 -5.77 -17.52
C LYS A 272 -10.78 -4.88 -17.55
N GLY A 273 -9.70 -5.29 -16.90
CA GLY A 273 -8.51 -4.47 -16.69
C GLY A 273 -8.66 -3.27 -15.74
N ASP A 274 -9.80 -3.09 -15.05
CA ASP A 274 -9.93 -2.05 -14.00
C ASP A 274 -8.96 -2.37 -12.85
N ARG A 275 -8.07 -1.43 -12.50
CA ARG A 275 -7.11 -1.61 -11.41
C ARG A 275 -7.70 -1.36 -10.03
N PHE A 276 -8.97 -0.96 -9.96
CA PHE A 276 -9.63 -0.54 -8.73
C PHE A 276 -10.72 -1.52 -8.31
N ASP A 277 -10.51 -2.13 -7.14
CA ASP A 277 -11.54 -2.88 -6.44
C ASP A 277 -12.54 -1.92 -5.79
N ARG A 278 -13.75 -1.86 -6.34
CA ARG A 278 -14.77 -0.88 -5.98
C ARG A 278 -15.46 -1.13 -4.65
N ILE A 279 -15.20 -2.27 -4.02
CA ILE A 279 -15.71 -2.54 -2.67
C ILE A 279 -14.60 -2.56 -1.61
N GLN A 280 -13.39 -2.15 -1.99
CA GLN A 280 -12.37 -1.73 -1.04
C GLN A 280 -12.70 -0.31 -0.59
N GLU A 281 -12.90 -0.14 0.72
CA GLU A 281 -13.19 1.15 1.30
C GLU A 281 -11.92 1.81 1.86
N THR A 282 -11.23 1.13 2.76
CA THR A 282 -10.00 1.58 3.44
C THR A 282 -9.29 0.36 4.04
N ALA A 283 -8.16 0.56 4.72
CA ALA A 283 -7.60 -0.40 5.65
C ALA A 283 -7.55 0.20 7.08
N PHE A 284 -7.66 -0.66 8.09
CA PHE A 284 -7.32 -0.33 9.47
C PHE A 284 -5.95 -0.92 9.82
N GLU A 285 -5.17 -0.14 10.56
CA GLU A 285 -3.81 -0.50 10.95
C GLU A 285 -3.77 -1.34 12.22
N ALA A 286 -2.72 -2.16 12.35
CA ALA A 286 -2.46 -2.83 13.61
C ALA A 286 -2.25 -1.79 14.73
N GLY A 287 -2.93 -1.97 15.86
CA GLY A 287 -2.95 -1.02 16.98
C GLY A 287 -4.16 -0.09 16.99
N GLU A 288 -4.91 0.02 15.90
CA GLU A 288 -6.18 0.75 15.91
C GLU A 288 -7.26 -0.02 16.68
N GLY A 289 -8.12 0.71 17.39
CA GLY A 289 -9.26 0.13 18.06
C GLY A 289 -10.50 0.14 17.19
N VAL A 290 -11.39 -0.81 17.42
CA VAL A 290 -12.66 -0.95 16.70
C VAL A 290 -13.79 -1.33 17.65
N THR A 291 -14.97 -0.83 17.32
CA THR A 291 -16.24 -1.23 17.92
C THR A 291 -16.97 -2.16 16.96
N VAL A 292 -17.29 -3.37 17.42
CA VAL A 292 -17.95 -4.41 16.65
C VAL A 292 -19.46 -4.30 16.79
N LEU A 293 -20.13 -4.10 15.65
CA LEU A 293 -21.56 -3.79 15.57
C LEU A 293 -22.39 -4.99 15.12
N HIS A 294 -21.85 -5.83 14.24
CA HIS A 294 -22.56 -6.99 13.68
C HIS A 294 -21.58 -8.06 13.18
N GLU A 295 -22.08 -9.26 12.92
CA GLU A 295 -21.30 -10.40 12.39
C GLU A 295 -21.96 -10.99 11.13
N SER A 296 -21.13 -11.47 10.20
CA SER A 296 -21.61 -12.16 9.00
C SER A 296 -22.21 -13.51 9.35
N LEU A 297 -22.95 -14.11 8.41
CA LEU A 297 -23.62 -15.38 8.63
C LEU A 297 -22.61 -16.53 8.80
N ASP A 298 -21.48 -16.46 8.09
CA ASP A 298 -20.38 -17.42 8.16
C ASP A 298 -19.41 -17.17 9.32
N GLU A 299 -19.66 -16.15 10.15
CA GLU A 299 -18.87 -15.73 11.31
C GLU A 299 -17.43 -15.29 11.00
N ASN A 300 -17.01 -15.26 9.72
CA ASN A 300 -15.66 -14.89 9.30
C ASN A 300 -15.43 -13.37 9.28
N TRP A 301 -16.51 -12.59 9.25
CA TRP A 301 -16.45 -11.14 9.12
C TRP A 301 -17.18 -10.42 10.25
N LEU A 302 -16.63 -9.27 10.60
CA LEU A 302 -17.20 -8.34 11.57
C LEU A 302 -17.55 -7.06 10.83
N PHE A 303 -18.77 -6.54 11.03
CA PHE A 303 -19.07 -5.16 10.68
C PHE A 303 -18.65 -4.28 11.84
N VAL A 304 -17.66 -3.43 11.61
CA VAL A 304 -17.00 -2.62 12.63
C VAL A 304 -17.14 -1.14 12.35
N GLN A 305 -17.01 -0.33 13.40
CA GLN A 305 -16.75 1.09 13.35
C GLN A 305 -15.36 1.34 13.95
N GLY A 306 -14.46 1.93 13.17
CA GLY A 306 -13.21 2.52 13.65
C GLY A 306 -13.37 4.02 13.89
N GLN A 307 -12.28 4.75 14.08
CA GLN A 307 -12.35 6.19 14.37
C GLN A 307 -12.99 7.02 13.23
N ASN A 308 -12.79 6.62 11.98
CA ASN A 308 -13.18 7.42 10.82
C ASN A 308 -13.83 6.63 9.68
N TYR A 309 -14.20 5.36 9.92
CA TYR A 309 -14.86 4.53 8.92
C TYR A 309 -15.66 3.38 9.54
N ALA A 310 -16.65 2.89 8.80
CA ALA A 310 -17.38 1.66 9.13
C ALA A 310 -17.41 0.69 7.96
N GLY A 311 -17.19 -0.59 8.20
CA GLY A 311 -17.26 -1.59 7.14
C GLY A 311 -17.00 -3.00 7.63
N TRP A 312 -16.92 -3.94 6.69
CA TRP A 312 -16.65 -5.34 6.97
C TRP A 312 -15.16 -5.62 7.01
N MET A 313 -14.70 -6.28 8.08
CA MET A 313 -13.31 -6.72 8.23
C MET A 313 -13.24 -8.17 8.68
N LYS A 314 -12.10 -8.81 8.47
CA LYS A 314 -11.86 -10.19 8.90
C LYS A 314 -11.85 -10.30 10.43
N ARG A 315 -12.62 -11.24 10.97
CA ARG A 315 -12.69 -11.52 12.41
C ARG A 315 -11.32 -11.87 13.01
N GLU A 316 -10.54 -12.66 12.28
CA GLU A 316 -9.22 -13.15 12.73
C GLU A 316 -8.21 -12.02 12.98
N ASN A 317 -8.42 -10.84 12.41
CA ASN A 317 -7.55 -9.69 12.57
C ASN A 317 -7.88 -8.85 13.81
N VAL A 318 -8.97 -9.15 14.51
CA VAL A 318 -9.41 -8.41 15.71
C VAL A 318 -9.23 -9.26 16.96
N ALA A 319 -8.58 -8.69 17.97
CA ALA A 319 -8.49 -9.28 19.31
C ALA A 319 -9.40 -8.53 20.29
N PHE A 320 -10.28 -9.27 20.95
CA PHE A 320 -11.35 -8.72 21.79
C PHE A 320 -10.90 -8.46 23.23
N ASP A 321 -11.42 -7.40 23.84
CA ASP A 321 -11.32 -7.17 25.27
C ASP A 321 -12.48 -6.27 25.75
N SER A 322 -12.51 -5.96 27.03
CA SER A 322 -13.31 -4.88 27.60
C SER A 322 -13.00 -3.54 26.91
N ARG A 323 -13.99 -2.65 26.90
CA ARG A 323 -13.82 -1.27 26.39
C ARG A 323 -12.65 -0.58 27.09
N GLU A 324 -12.53 -0.78 28.39
CA GLU A 324 -11.54 -0.16 29.25
C GLU A 324 -10.11 -0.59 28.89
N GLU A 325 -9.86 -1.89 28.67
CA GLU A 325 -8.52 -2.36 28.27
C GLU A 325 -8.18 -2.00 26.81
N VAL A 326 -9.15 -2.02 25.88
CA VAL A 326 -8.94 -1.52 24.51
C VAL A 326 -8.58 -0.04 24.53
N ARG A 327 -9.33 0.78 25.28
CA ARG A 327 -9.08 2.21 25.44
C ARG A 327 -7.71 2.48 26.05
N LYS A 328 -7.34 1.78 27.11
CA LYS A 328 -6.03 1.90 27.76
C LYS A 328 -4.87 1.59 26.81
N PHE A 329 -5.05 0.66 25.87
CA PHE A 329 -4.06 0.41 24.83
C PHE A 329 -4.00 1.57 23.83
N VAL A 330 -5.15 1.95 23.24
CA VAL A 330 -5.17 2.93 22.13
C VAL A 330 -4.87 4.36 22.60
N GLU A 331 -5.36 4.74 23.78
CA GLU A 331 -5.20 6.07 24.38
C GLU A 331 -4.01 6.18 25.33
N ALA A 332 -3.08 5.22 25.33
CA ALA A 332 -1.90 5.25 26.21
C ALA A 332 -1.17 6.61 26.19
N GLU A 333 -0.83 7.15 27.36
CA GLU A 333 -0.18 8.46 27.51
C GLU A 333 1.28 8.44 27.06
N GLU A 334 2.00 7.36 27.36
CA GLU A 334 3.36 7.13 26.89
C GLU A 334 3.35 6.23 25.65
N PHE A 335 3.78 6.77 24.52
CA PHE A 335 3.73 6.06 23.24
C PHE A 335 4.84 6.50 22.31
N ILE A 336 5.08 5.66 21.30
CA ILE A 336 5.77 6.08 20.08
C ILE A 336 4.75 6.28 18.97
N VAL A 337 5.05 7.19 18.03
CA VAL A 337 4.39 7.26 16.73
C VAL A 337 5.39 6.90 15.63
N ILE A 338 4.98 6.03 14.71
CA ILE A 338 5.82 5.65 13.58
C ILE A 338 5.94 6.84 12.62
N THR A 339 7.17 7.23 12.31
CA THR A 339 7.45 8.38 11.42
C THR A 339 8.10 7.98 10.11
N GLN A 340 8.44 6.71 9.93
CA GLN A 340 8.84 6.11 8.65
C GLN A 340 7.61 5.67 7.86
N ASP A 341 7.72 5.54 6.52
CA ASP A 341 6.65 5.04 5.66
C ASP A 341 6.01 3.75 6.23
N ARG A 342 6.85 2.71 6.38
CA ARG A 342 6.47 1.40 6.87
C ARG A 342 7.60 0.75 7.62
N VAL A 343 7.25 0.04 8.67
CA VAL A 343 8.18 -0.60 9.60
C VAL A 343 7.67 -1.98 9.96
N SER A 344 8.57 -2.83 10.45
CA SER A 344 8.17 -4.08 11.09
C SER A 344 8.81 -4.22 12.45
N VAL A 345 8.03 -4.64 13.44
CA VAL A 345 8.51 -5.04 14.76
C VAL A 345 8.43 -6.55 14.87
N GLU A 346 9.50 -7.19 15.33
CA GLU A 346 9.56 -8.64 15.45
C GLU A 346 9.27 -9.10 16.88
N TYR A 347 8.43 -10.12 17.01
CA TYR A 347 8.15 -10.81 18.26
C TYR A 347 8.04 -12.32 18.00
N ASN A 348 8.81 -13.13 18.74
CA ASN A 348 8.90 -14.58 18.58
C ASN A 348 9.11 -15.03 17.11
N GLY A 349 9.96 -14.33 16.36
CA GLY A 349 10.25 -14.64 14.95
C GLY A 349 9.15 -14.24 13.96
N LYS A 350 8.03 -13.68 14.41
CA LYS A 350 6.96 -13.12 13.57
C LYS A 350 7.12 -11.60 13.45
N LYS A 351 6.95 -11.08 12.24
CA LYS A 351 6.95 -9.64 11.96
C LYS A 351 5.53 -9.07 12.02
N TYR A 352 5.40 -7.96 12.71
CA TYR A 352 4.19 -7.14 12.80
C TYR A 352 4.47 -5.82 12.09
N TYR A 353 3.65 -5.49 11.11
CA TYR A 353 3.87 -4.33 10.25
C TYR A 353 3.05 -3.14 10.72
N TYR A 354 3.68 -1.96 10.67
CA TYR A 354 3.06 -0.71 11.02
C TYR A 354 3.44 0.34 9.99
N SER A 355 2.55 1.30 9.81
CA SER A 355 2.69 2.39 8.86
C SER A 355 2.90 3.72 9.57
N MET A 356 3.40 4.72 8.85
CA MET A 356 3.46 6.10 9.32
C MET A 356 2.15 6.54 9.98
N GLY A 357 2.26 7.18 11.15
CA GLY A 357 1.12 7.67 11.93
C GLY A 357 0.54 6.67 12.91
N VAL A 358 0.94 5.39 12.87
CA VAL A 358 0.52 4.42 13.89
C VAL A 358 1.15 4.74 15.24
N LYS A 359 0.31 4.74 16.28
CA LYS A 359 0.68 4.88 17.68
C LYS A 359 0.85 3.50 18.32
N LEU A 360 1.95 3.29 19.06
CA LEU A 360 2.17 2.10 19.88
C LEU A 360 2.57 2.50 21.32
N PRO A 361 1.91 1.97 22.36
CA PRO A 361 2.25 2.29 23.74
C PRO A 361 3.69 1.90 24.08
N ILE A 362 4.41 2.74 24.80
CA ILE A 362 5.72 2.37 25.37
C ILE A 362 5.47 1.47 26.57
N ARG A 363 6.13 0.32 26.60
CA ARG A 363 6.06 -0.61 27.74
C ARG A 363 7.17 -0.32 28.75
N TYR A 364 8.39 -0.13 28.25
CA TYR A 364 9.58 0.09 29.07
C TYR A 364 10.71 0.71 28.23
N LYS A 365 11.58 1.46 28.89
CA LYS A 365 12.78 2.07 28.31
C LYS A 365 14.00 1.64 29.11
N ASP A 366 14.93 1.00 28.44
CA ASP A 366 16.26 0.69 28.97
C ASP A 366 17.16 1.88 28.69
N MET A 367 17.31 2.76 29.69
CA MET A 367 18.09 3.99 29.56
C MET A 367 19.59 3.73 29.43
N GLU A 368 20.10 2.64 30.00
CA GLU A 368 21.53 2.30 29.92
C GLU A 368 21.92 1.82 28.53
N MET A 369 21.03 1.09 27.86
CA MET A 369 21.27 0.56 26.52
C MET A 369 20.59 1.36 25.40
N GLU A 370 19.93 2.47 25.74
CA GLU A 370 19.13 3.31 24.85
C GLU A 370 18.13 2.49 24.01
N ARG A 371 17.30 1.66 24.67
CA ARG A 371 16.32 0.77 24.01
C ARG A 371 14.90 1.09 24.43
N THR A 372 14.04 1.29 23.43
CA THR A 372 12.60 1.39 23.64
C THR A 372 11.91 0.06 23.32
N TYR A 373 11.03 -0.38 24.21
CA TYR A 373 10.16 -1.53 24.02
C TYR A 373 8.72 -1.05 23.90
N ALA A 374 8.07 -1.36 22.78
CA ALA A 374 6.68 -1.01 22.52
C ALA A 374 5.75 -2.20 22.80
N SER A 375 4.50 -1.87 23.07
CA SER A 375 3.40 -2.80 23.26
C SER A 375 2.80 -3.17 21.90
N ILE A 376 2.81 -4.46 21.58
CA ILE A 376 2.30 -5.04 20.35
C ILE A 376 1.00 -5.79 20.68
N PRO A 377 -0.14 -5.45 20.03
CA PRO A 377 -1.37 -6.17 20.24
C PRO A 377 -1.35 -7.47 19.44
N ILE A 378 -1.57 -8.60 20.11
CA ILE A 378 -1.72 -9.90 19.48
C ILE A 378 -3.05 -10.54 19.87
N ARG A 379 -3.55 -11.39 19.00
CA ARG A 379 -4.75 -12.19 19.23
C ARG A 379 -4.34 -13.55 19.77
N ASP A 380 -4.87 -13.93 20.94
CA ASP A 380 -4.66 -15.27 21.47
C ASP A 380 -5.57 -16.32 20.76
N GLU A 381 -5.40 -17.59 21.14
CA GLU A 381 -6.16 -18.70 20.55
C GLU A 381 -7.68 -18.62 20.82
N ASN A 382 -8.08 -17.93 21.90
CA ASN A 382 -9.48 -17.68 22.24
C ASN A 382 -10.05 -16.43 21.57
N GLY A 383 -9.20 -15.67 20.87
CA GLY A 383 -9.56 -14.42 20.23
C GLY A 383 -9.51 -13.17 21.11
N ASN A 384 -8.93 -13.28 22.31
CA ASN A 384 -8.79 -12.15 23.21
C ASN A 384 -7.52 -11.35 22.91
N LEU A 385 -7.54 -10.08 23.31
CA LEU A 385 -6.38 -9.21 23.29
C LEU A 385 -5.33 -9.72 24.26
N LYS A 386 -4.12 -9.90 23.75
CA LYS A 386 -2.92 -10.07 24.55
C LYS A 386 -1.91 -9.03 24.09
N VAL A 387 -1.40 -8.25 25.04
CA VAL A 387 -0.38 -7.24 24.76
C VAL A 387 0.98 -7.84 25.08
N VAL A 388 1.87 -7.88 24.08
CA VAL A 388 3.24 -8.36 24.23
C VAL A 388 4.23 -7.22 24.03
N GLN A 389 5.41 -7.34 24.61
CA GLN A 389 6.46 -6.33 24.44
C GLN A 389 7.42 -6.76 23.35
N ALA A 390 7.80 -5.82 22.49
CA ALA A 390 8.80 -6.04 21.46
C ALA A 390 9.76 -4.86 21.38
N LYS A 391 11.02 -5.18 21.10
CA LYS A 391 12.07 -4.17 20.95
C LYS A 391 11.85 -3.40 19.66
N VAL A 392 11.81 -2.09 19.75
CA VAL A 392 11.78 -1.19 18.59
C VAL A 392 13.23 -0.94 18.17
N LYS A 393 13.64 -1.43 17.01
CA LYS A 393 15.03 -1.37 16.53
C LYS A 393 15.08 -1.09 15.04
N ASN A 394 15.98 -0.18 14.63
CA ASN A 394 16.24 0.16 13.23
C ASN A 394 15.00 0.68 12.48
N ILE A 395 14.17 1.47 13.14
CA ILE A 395 13.00 2.11 12.53
C ILE A 395 12.93 3.56 12.97
N ASP A 396 12.37 4.45 12.13
CA ASP A 396 12.14 5.84 12.55
C ASP A 396 10.80 5.98 13.29
N TYR A 397 10.87 6.54 14.49
CA TYR A 397 9.72 6.87 15.32
C TYR A 397 9.97 8.15 16.11
N SER A 398 8.91 8.75 16.63
CA SER A 398 8.97 9.81 17.65
C SER A 398 8.36 9.29 18.95
N GLU A 399 8.89 9.70 20.09
CA GLU A 399 8.23 9.51 21.38
C GLU A 399 7.23 10.65 21.57
N GLY A 400 5.96 10.30 21.79
CA GLY A 400 4.87 11.24 21.58
C GLY A 400 4.74 11.65 20.12
N TYR A 401 3.80 12.57 19.85
CA TYR A 401 3.64 13.14 18.51
C TYR A 401 4.79 14.09 18.16
N LEU A 402 5.08 14.21 16.87
CA LEU A 402 5.89 15.32 16.37
C LEU A 402 5.15 16.64 16.63
N GLN A 403 5.89 17.74 16.81
CA GLN A 403 5.28 19.06 16.87
C GLN A 403 4.56 19.37 15.55
N ALA A 404 3.33 19.86 15.63
CA ALA A 404 2.53 20.25 14.46
C ALA A 404 3.08 21.56 13.85
N THR A 405 4.09 21.41 13.00
CA THR A 405 4.71 22.48 12.23
C THR A 405 4.65 22.14 10.75
N ARG A 406 4.66 23.18 9.90
CA ARG A 406 4.75 23.01 8.45
C ARG A 406 6.02 22.25 8.04
N GLU A 407 7.12 22.50 8.74
CA GLU A 407 8.38 21.76 8.55
C GLU A 407 8.19 20.26 8.76
N ASN A 408 7.56 19.84 9.86
CA ASN A 408 7.34 18.41 10.12
C ASN A 408 6.36 17.80 9.13
N ILE A 409 5.32 18.52 8.71
CA ILE A 409 4.40 18.06 7.65
C ILE A 409 5.18 17.76 6.37
N ILE A 410 6.02 18.69 5.91
CA ILE A 410 6.83 18.51 4.69
C ILE A 410 7.86 17.39 4.86
N LYS A 411 8.57 17.31 6.01
CA LYS A 411 9.50 16.21 6.29
C LYS A 411 8.83 14.84 6.16
N GLN A 412 7.62 14.71 6.69
CA GLN A 412 6.87 13.46 6.68
C GLN A 412 6.30 13.15 5.28
N ALA A 413 5.81 14.15 4.55
CA ALA A 413 5.36 13.98 3.17
C ALA A 413 6.48 13.43 2.25
N PHE A 414 7.71 13.97 2.39
CA PHE A 414 8.84 13.55 1.55
C PHE A 414 9.38 12.14 1.89
N LYS A 415 9.12 11.62 3.10
CA LYS A 415 9.41 10.21 3.42
C LYS A 415 8.51 9.24 2.65
N LEU A 416 7.36 9.71 2.16
CA LEU A 416 6.42 8.94 1.36
C LEU A 416 6.62 9.15 -0.15
N GLN A 417 7.52 10.05 -0.57
CA GLN A 417 7.82 10.29 -1.98
C GLN A 417 8.26 8.99 -2.68
N GLY A 418 7.65 8.68 -3.82
CA GLY A 418 7.92 7.48 -4.59
C GLY A 418 7.20 6.22 -4.11
N THR A 419 6.45 6.27 -3.01
CA THR A 419 5.60 5.14 -2.59
C THR A 419 4.46 4.90 -3.58
N ASP A 420 4.04 3.64 -3.71
CA ASP A 420 3.00 3.25 -4.66
C ASP A 420 1.61 3.76 -4.24
N TYR A 421 0.82 4.17 -5.23
CA TYR A 421 -0.61 4.43 -5.04
C TYR A 421 -1.34 3.12 -4.84
N SER A 422 -2.20 3.08 -3.82
CA SER A 422 -3.13 1.96 -3.65
C SER A 422 -4.53 2.42 -3.27
N TRP A 423 -5.48 2.11 -4.14
CA TRP A 423 -6.90 2.46 -3.97
C TRP A 423 -7.49 1.87 -2.70
N GLY A 424 -8.14 2.72 -1.88
CA GLY A 424 -8.78 2.29 -0.63
C GLY A 424 -7.80 1.61 0.32
N ASP A 425 -6.52 1.97 0.23
CA ASP A 425 -5.42 1.40 0.99
C ASP A 425 -5.30 -0.12 0.85
N LYS A 426 -5.83 -0.64 -0.26
CA LYS A 426 -5.72 -2.06 -0.59
C LYS A 426 -4.25 -2.46 -0.55
N SER A 427 -3.93 -3.68 -0.19
CA SER A 427 -2.54 -4.07 0.02
C SER A 427 -1.89 -3.17 1.09
N VAL A 428 -0.60 -2.91 0.96
CA VAL A 428 0.18 -2.23 1.99
C VAL A 428 0.54 -0.78 1.63
N GLY A 429 -0.10 -0.23 0.60
CA GLY A 429 0.07 1.15 0.13
C GLY A 429 -1.02 2.11 0.65
N ARG A 430 -1.02 3.32 0.12
CA ARG A 430 -1.97 4.40 0.45
C ARG A 430 -2.56 5.01 -0.82
N ASP A 431 -3.81 5.47 -0.76
CA ASP A 431 -4.37 6.37 -1.77
C ASP A 431 -4.06 7.85 -1.46
N CYS A 432 -4.73 8.78 -2.14
CA CYS A 432 -4.53 10.21 -1.95
C CYS A 432 -4.82 10.67 -0.52
N SER A 433 -5.98 10.33 0.03
CA SER A 433 -6.44 10.87 1.30
C SER A 433 -5.87 10.17 2.53
N SER A 434 -5.67 8.86 2.45
CA SER A 434 -4.92 8.11 3.46
C SER A 434 -3.45 8.52 3.56
N THR A 435 -2.84 8.99 2.46
CA THR A 435 -1.49 9.57 2.47
C THR A 435 -1.46 10.79 3.37
N MET A 436 -2.43 11.71 3.20
CA MET A 436 -2.55 12.88 4.07
C MET A 436 -2.82 12.46 5.51
N MET A 437 -3.76 11.54 5.76
CA MET A 437 -4.00 11.03 7.12
C MET A 437 -2.72 10.52 7.79
N GLY A 438 -1.92 9.69 7.10
CA GLY A 438 -0.68 9.14 7.65
C GLY A 438 0.32 10.22 8.03
N ILE A 439 0.44 11.28 7.20
CA ILE A 439 1.28 12.45 7.48
C ILE A 439 0.76 13.16 8.73
N TYR A 440 -0.48 13.64 8.73
CA TYR A 440 -1.04 14.46 9.82
C TYR A 440 -1.14 13.71 11.16
N ARG A 441 -1.39 12.40 11.14
CA ARG A 441 -1.42 11.55 12.35
C ARG A 441 -0.09 11.52 13.09
N THR A 442 1.04 11.75 12.40
CA THR A 442 2.35 11.80 13.09
C THR A 442 2.48 12.99 14.04
N MET A 443 1.62 14.00 13.89
CA MET A 443 1.52 15.19 14.77
C MET A 443 0.22 15.17 15.61
N GLY A 444 -0.48 14.04 15.64
CA GLY A 444 -1.70 13.85 16.42
C GLY A 444 -2.96 14.47 15.83
N ILE A 445 -2.92 14.92 14.57
CA ILE A 445 -4.09 15.45 13.85
C ILE A 445 -4.78 14.28 13.12
N TYR A 446 -6.03 14.03 13.47
CA TYR A 446 -6.85 12.95 12.89
C TYR A 446 -7.78 13.52 11.83
N LEU A 447 -7.46 13.24 10.57
CA LEU A 447 -8.29 13.60 9.43
C LEU A 447 -9.35 12.52 9.13
N PRO A 448 -10.51 12.91 8.57
CA PRO A 448 -11.47 12.02 7.93
C PRO A 448 -10.83 11.14 6.84
N ARG A 449 -11.52 10.05 6.47
CA ARG A 449 -10.94 9.09 5.52
C ARG A 449 -11.03 9.56 4.07
N ASN A 450 -12.18 10.09 3.66
CA ASN A 450 -12.42 10.42 2.26
C ASN A 450 -12.09 11.88 1.96
N THR A 451 -11.69 12.15 0.72
CA THR A 451 -11.29 13.49 0.26
C THR A 451 -12.37 14.55 0.45
N ASP A 452 -13.63 14.21 0.16
CA ASP A 452 -14.77 15.10 0.37
C ASP A 452 -14.97 15.43 1.86
N GLU A 453 -14.79 14.44 2.73
CA GLU A 453 -14.88 14.65 4.18
C GLU A 453 -13.67 15.42 4.73
N GLN A 454 -12.48 15.25 4.16
CA GLN A 454 -11.30 16.02 4.53
C GLN A 454 -11.45 17.51 4.17
N GLU A 455 -12.16 17.83 3.09
CA GLU A 455 -12.52 19.21 2.72
C GLU A 455 -13.34 19.92 3.81
N ASP A 456 -14.14 19.16 4.58
CA ASP A 456 -14.97 19.64 5.70
C ASP A 456 -14.26 19.62 7.07
N SER A 457 -12.97 19.28 7.09
CA SER A 457 -12.17 19.28 8.32
C SER A 457 -11.99 20.69 8.89
N TYR A 458 -11.58 20.76 10.16
CA TYR A 458 -11.22 21.99 10.83
C TYR A 458 -10.10 22.73 10.08
N GLY A 459 -10.25 24.05 9.99
CA GLY A 459 -9.29 24.97 9.41
C GLY A 459 -9.99 26.06 8.59
N SER A 460 -9.19 26.92 7.97
CA SER A 460 -9.68 27.96 7.06
C SER A 460 -9.88 27.39 5.64
N SER A 461 -11.13 27.19 5.23
CA SER A 461 -11.48 26.71 3.88
C SER A 461 -11.78 27.86 2.93
N THR A 462 -11.29 27.76 1.69
CA THR A 462 -11.57 28.72 0.61
C THR A 462 -12.12 28.02 -0.62
N ASN A 463 -13.31 28.41 -1.05
CA ASN A 463 -13.96 27.89 -2.25
C ASN A 463 -13.38 28.55 -3.53
N LEU A 464 -13.04 27.73 -4.51
CA LEU A 464 -12.50 28.14 -5.82
C LEU A 464 -13.51 27.97 -6.97
N ASN A 465 -14.66 27.33 -6.72
CA ASN A 465 -15.70 27.12 -7.73
C ASN A 465 -16.24 28.45 -8.26
N GLY A 466 -16.44 28.53 -9.58
CA GLY A 466 -16.92 29.74 -10.25
C GLY A 466 -15.85 30.83 -10.46
N LEU A 467 -14.65 30.68 -9.90
CA LEU A 467 -13.52 31.56 -10.19
C LEU A 467 -12.88 31.20 -11.54
N ASP A 468 -12.47 32.22 -12.29
CA ASP A 468 -11.59 32.08 -13.45
C ASP A 468 -10.15 31.71 -13.04
N THR A 469 -9.32 31.35 -14.02
CA THR A 469 -7.95 30.86 -13.81
C THR A 469 -7.07 31.89 -13.09
N ASP A 470 -7.16 33.18 -13.44
CA ASP A 470 -6.31 34.22 -12.85
C ASP A 470 -6.66 34.43 -11.37
N ARG A 471 -7.96 34.48 -11.04
CA ARG A 471 -8.41 34.57 -9.65
C ARG A 471 -8.02 33.35 -8.82
N ARG A 472 -8.00 32.16 -9.42
CA ARG A 472 -7.53 30.93 -8.75
C ARG A 472 -6.04 31.04 -8.41
N TYR A 473 -5.21 31.56 -9.32
CA TYR A 473 -3.80 31.82 -9.02
C TYR A 473 -3.59 32.90 -7.96
N GLU A 474 -4.40 33.96 -7.94
CA GLU A 474 -4.35 34.95 -6.85
C GLU A 474 -4.64 34.30 -5.50
N LYS A 475 -5.60 33.37 -5.46
CA LYS A 475 -5.94 32.60 -4.25
C LYS A 475 -4.83 31.63 -3.82
N VAL A 476 -4.17 30.97 -4.77
CA VAL A 476 -3.02 30.07 -4.49
C VAL A 476 -1.88 30.80 -3.77
N LYS A 477 -1.70 32.11 -3.96
CA LYS A 477 -0.68 32.90 -3.24
C LYS A 477 -0.91 32.97 -1.73
N GLU A 478 -2.12 32.68 -1.27
CA GLU A 478 -2.46 32.65 0.17
C GLU A 478 -2.02 31.33 0.83
N LEU A 479 -1.70 30.29 0.05
CA LEU A 479 -1.31 28.98 0.56
C LEU A 479 0.07 28.99 1.21
N GLN A 480 0.24 28.07 2.15
CA GLN A 480 1.49 27.78 2.83
C GLN A 480 1.80 26.28 2.74
N PRO A 481 3.09 25.87 2.74
CA PRO A 481 3.44 24.45 2.65
C PRO A 481 2.77 23.61 3.73
N GLY A 482 2.13 22.50 3.32
CA GLY A 482 1.29 21.69 4.19
C GLY A 482 -0.18 22.12 4.25
N ASP A 483 -0.65 23.01 3.38
CA ASP A 483 -2.09 23.21 3.15
C ASP A 483 -2.60 22.19 2.13
N LEU A 484 -3.86 21.77 2.26
CA LEU A 484 -4.49 20.79 1.36
C LEU A 484 -5.34 21.49 0.29
N ILE A 485 -5.31 20.98 -0.94
CA ILE A 485 -6.12 21.47 -2.05
C ILE A 485 -6.95 20.32 -2.61
N PHE A 486 -8.23 20.56 -2.82
CA PHE A 486 -9.21 19.53 -3.14
C PHE A 486 -9.72 19.67 -4.57
N MET A 487 -10.04 18.55 -5.18
CA MET A 487 -10.85 18.45 -6.39
C MET A 487 -11.70 17.18 -6.33
N ASN A 488 -12.65 17.05 -7.25
CA ASN A 488 -13.52 15.87 -7.28
C ASN A 488 -12.71 14.56 -7.39
N GLY A 489 -12.72 13.77 -6.31
CA GLY A 489 -12.07 12.48 -6.21
C GLY A 489 -10.55 12.50 -6.03
N HIS A 490 -9.94 13.66 -5.72
CA HIS A 490 -8.50 13.76 -5.47
C HIS A 490 -8.13 14.93 -4.58
N GLU A 491 -7.06 14.78 -3.80
CA GLU A 491 -6.48 15.85 -2.98
C GLU A 491 -4.96 15.86 -3.10
N VAL A 492 -4.40 17.05 -2.84
CA VAL A 492 -2.99 17.32 -2.98
C VAL A 492 -2.51 18.22 -1.84
N MET A 493 -1.24 18.11 -1.48
CA MET A 493 -0.62 19.00 -0.50
C MET A 493 0.22 20.06 -1.23
N TYR A 494 0.01 21.33 -0.93
CA TYR A 494 0.87 22.41 -1.39
C TYR A 494 2.23 22.34 -0.70
N ILE A 495 3.33 22.49 -1.44
CA ILE A 495 4.69 22.42 -0.88
C ILE A 495 5.52 23.69 -1.09
N GLY A 496 5.05 24.62 -1.92
CA GLY A 496 5.67 25.93 -2.09
C GLY A 496 5.77 26.40 -3.53
N ARG A 497 6.47 27.53 -3.70
CA ARG A 497 6.68 28.21 -4.98
C ARG A 497 8.16 28.27 -5.33
N TRP A 498 8.51 27.96 -6.57
CA TRP A 498 9.86 28.08 -7.12
C TRP A 498 9.84 28.58 -8.56
N LYS A 499 10.73 29.53 -8.91
CA LYS A 499 10.83 30.14 -10.26
C LYS A 499 9.46 30.54 -10.83
N GLU A 500 8.66 31.23 -10.02
CA GLU A 500 7.30 31.68 -10.37
C GLU A 500 6.25 30.58 -10.63
N ARG A 501 6.51 29.34 -10.21
CA ARG A 501 5.57 28.22 -10.33
C ARG A 501 5.31 27.57 -8.98
N ASP A 502 4.06 27.19 -8.76
CA ASP A 502 3.59 26.53 -7.54
C ASP A 502 3.65 25.01 -7.68
N TYR A 503 4.02 24.33 -6.60
CA TYR A 503 4.23 22.89 -6.56
C TYR A 503 3.41 22.22 -5.47
N ILE A 504 3.10 20.96 -5.73
CA ILE A 504 2.35 20.08 -4.85
C ILE A 504 3.08 18.74 -4.69
N ILE A 505 2.76 18.02 -3.62
CA ILE A 505 3.08 16.61 -3.46
C ILE A 505 1.78 15.84 -3.22
N HIS A 506 1.61 14.73 -3.93
CA HIS A 506 0.36 13.97 -3.91
C HIS A 506 0.57 12.54 -4.39
N ASN A 507 -0.30 11.63 -3.96
CA ASN A 507 -0.32 10.24 -4.39
C ASN A 507 -1.46 10.00 -5.38
N PHE A 508 -1.15 9.67 -6.64
CA PHE A 508 -2.12 9.75 -7.73
C PHE A 508 -1.90 8.68 -8.80
N THR A 509 -2.92 8.46 -9.63
CA THR A 509 -3.01 7.30 -10.53
C THR A 509 -2.46 7.57 -11.93
N GLY A 510 -2.58 8.78 -12.46
CA GLY A 510 -2.06 9.08 -13.79
C GLY A 510 -1.99 10.57 -14.11
N ALA A 511 -1.30 10.87 -15.21
CA ALA A 511 -1.04 12.23 -15.67
C ALA A 511 -1.11 12.32 -17.19
N THR A 512 -1.44 13.51 -17.69
CA THR A 512 -1.31 13.82 -19.12
C THR A 512 0.02 14.50 -19.40
N LEU A 513 0.89 13.81 -20.12
CA LEU A 513 2.19 14.29 -20.58
C LEU A 513 2.03 14.97 -21.93
N LYS A 514 2.70 16.11 -22.10
CA LYS A 514 2.80 16.80 -23.39
C LYS A 514 4.27 16.82 -23.82
N ASP A 515 4.58 16.14 -24.91
CA ASP A 515 5.93 16.03 -25.45
C ASP A 515 5.98 16.46 -26.93
N ASP A 516 7.18 16.48 -27.53
CA ASP A 516 7.38 16.85 -28.94
C ASP A 516 6.60 15.96 -29.92
N LYS A 517 6.11 14.80 -29.47
CA LYS A 517 5.32 13.85 -30.25
C LYS A 517 3.82 13.96 -29.98
N GLY A 518 3.40 14.90 -29.11
CA GLY A 518 2.01 15.21 -28.81
C GLY A 518 1.63 14.99 -27.35
N THR A 519 0.33 14.89 -27.10
CA THR A 519 -0.25 14.69 -25.76
C THR A 519 -0.53 13.21 -25.54
N ARG A 520 -0.02 12.63 -24.45
CA ARG A 520 -0.28 11.24 -24.05
C ARG A 520 -0.67 11.15 -22.58
N TYR A 521 -1.69 10.36 -22.29
CA TYR A 521 -2.00 9.97 -20.90
C TYR A 521 -1.09 8.82 -20.49
N GLY A 522 -0.59 8.85 -19.26
CA GLY A 522 0.26 7.80 -18.70
C GLY A 522 -0.13 7.46 -17.27
N ASP A 523 -0.06 6.16 -16.96
CA ASP A 523 -0.18 5.65 -15.60
C ASP A 523 1.03 6.06 -14.75
N VAL A 524 0.77 6.52 -13.54
CA VAL A 524 1.78 7.00 -12.58
C VAL A 524 1.76 6.15 -11.31
N PHE A 525 0.59 5.99 -10.68
CA PHE A 525 0.33 5.16 -9.51
C PHE A 525 1.37 5.30 -8.39
N ARG A 526 1.67 6.53 -7.97
CA ARG A 526 2.65 6.80 -6.91
C ARG A 526 2.52 8.19 -6.31
N MET A 527 3.19 8.39 -5.18
CA MET A 527 3.43 9.70 -4.59
C MET A 527 4.56 10.44 -5.28
N ALA A 528 4.30 11.67 -5.72
CA ALA A 528 5.29 12.47 -6.42
C ALA A 528 5.11 13.97 -6.23
N VAL A 529 6.20 14.71 -6.47
CA VAL A 529 6.18 16.17 -6.61
C VAL A 529 5.78 16.53 -8.04
N THR A 530 4.81 17.42 -8.19
CA THR A 530 4.34 17.92 -9.49
C THR A 530 4.01 19.41 -9.39
N PRO A 531 3.98 20.13 -10.52
CA PRO A 531 3.40 21.46 -10.57
C PRO A 531 1.92 21.43 -10.21
N LEU A 532 1.49 22.45 -9.48
CA LEU A 532 0.10 22.63 -9.05
C LEU A 532 -0.88 22.68 -10.24
N ASP A 533 -0.40 23.08 -11.41
CA ASP A 533 -1.16 23.28 -12.64
C ASP A 533 -0.99 22.15 -13.68
N MET A 534 -0.48 20.99 -13.27
CA MET A 534 -0.33 19.82 -14.16
C MET A 534 -1.65 19.43 -14.87
N LEU A 535 -1.55 18.67 -15.96
CA LEU A 535 -2.72 18.26 -16.74
C LEU A 535 -3.31 16.94 -16.22
N SER A 536 -4.63 16.95 -16.00
CA SER A 536 -5.42 15.75 -15.71
C SER A 536 -5.53 14.81 -16.90
N GLY A 537 -6.03 13.60 -16.68
CA GLY A 537 -6.32 12.63 -17.74
C GLY A 537 -7.31 13.13 -18.81
N SER A 538 -8.11 14.16 -18.49
CA SER A 538 -8.99 14.82 -19.45
C SER A 538 -8.31 15.92 -20.28
N GLY A 539 -7.03 16.20 -20.03
CA GLY A 539 -6.27 17.30 -20.64
C GLY A 539 -6.53 18.68 -20.02
N LYS A 540 -7.41 18.79 -19.02
CA LYS A 540 -7.63 20.03 -18.25
C LYS A 540 -6.54 20.23 -17.19
N SER A 541 -6.07 21.46 -17.02
CA SER A 541 -5.14 21.83 -15.96
C SER A 541 -5.78 21.73 -14.58
N TYR A 542 -5.02 21.21 -13.61
CA TYR A 542 -5.43 21.02 -12.23
C TYR A 542 -5.90 22.31 -11.56
N ILE A 543 -5.27 23.47 -11.86
CA ILE A 543 -5.69 24.76 -11.28
C ILE A 543 -7.18 25.04 -11.54
N ASN A 544 -7.71 24.59 -12.68
CA ASN A 544 -9.09 24.79 -13.09
C ASN A 544 -10.03 23.65 -12.62
N LEU A 545 -9.49 22.61 -12.00
CA LEU A 545 -10.24 21.50 -11.43
C LEU A 545 -10.39 21.59 -9.92
N TYR A 546 -9.52 22.34 -9.23
CA TYR A 546 -9.62 22.50 -7.79
C TYR A 546 -10.97 23.12 -7.38
N SER A 547 -11.63 22.50 -6.39
CA SER A 547 -12.88 22.96 -5.80
C SER A 547 -12.62 23.95 -4.67
N SER A 548 -11.58 23.70 -3.87
CA SER A 548 -11.24 24.48 -2.68
C SER A 548 -9.81 24.20 -2.20
N TYR A 549 -9.38 24.92 -1.17
CA TYR A 549 -8.26 24.53 -0.32
C TYR A 549 -8.61 24.69 1.16
N LEU A 550 -7.93 23.95 2.01
CA LEU A 550 -8.04 23.98 3.47
C LEU A 550 -6.68 24.23 4.10
N LYS A 551 -6.67 25.20 5.02
CA LYS A 551 -5.52 25.49 5.87
C LYS A 551 -5.76 24.92 7.26
N ILE A 552 -5.27 23.69 7.49
CA ILE A 552 -5.54 22.91 8.71
C ILE A 552 -4.92 23.54 9.97
N LEU A 553 -3.81 24.27 9.81
CA LEU A 553 -3.07 24.90 10.91
C LEU A 553 -3.48 26.37 11.15
N GLU A 554 -4.59 26.84 10.58
CA GLU A 554 -5.10 28.21 10.76
C GLU A 554 -6.46 28.25 11.48
#